data_AF-A0AAN9GUB5-F1
#
_entry.id   AF-A0AAN9GUB5-F1
#
_cell.length_a   1.000
_cell.length_b   1.000
_cell.length_c   1.000
_cell.angle_alpha   90.00
_cell.angle_beta   90.00
_cell.angle_gamma   90.00
#
_symmetry.space_group_name_H-M   'P 1'
#
loop_
_entity.id
_entity.type
_entity.pdbx_description
1 polymer ?
#
loop_
_entity_poly.entity_id
_entity_poly.type
_entity_poly.pdbx_seq_one_letter_code
_entity_poly.pdbx_strand_id
1 'polypeptide(L)'
;MPSSCPECGSSRVVEDDLYSQRQWVCEDCGSVVEEGFLTTLLSDETQGRDVPYHASTEEIKKPCRNLIAGFIRVRAMCRILRLSNDMESEVVSLFERAYNLPNFLHVTLTKKEVLGGCCILCVCRQRNWPVAMGTVAYLLGADNSVIGTVYQELMKSLNIKATTTGITDLMESFCYDFKLGPKQVEEVLSETPQRLLDRMSALIELAADTWIVTGRQPLPLLMGSVYVAWQSLNPSARMKYSFTTFCKIGKAPEQSWRRSRDTALKRVSELLEVLCKLGRELPWLRGVPVDPKTVITLVEDILKHRRALLSRAVQKYQQQLQNQLSETQTTECDGDPSEATRSEPPSSENSDQTECENPADEEATDCQLPPGHWGKSHLFLPPCVKSRKRQRVDVPQLEVTGDEDISDSEIESYIRSPGEVKLFQKAQKELKQA
;
A
#
# COMPACT_ATOMS: atom_id res chain seq x y z
N MET A 1 32.99 49.15 -39.04
CA MET A 1 31.89 49.99 -39.55
C MET A 1 32.52 51.18 -40.28
N PRO A 2 32.35 51.27 -41.59
CA PRO A 2 32.93 52.35 -42.37
C PRO A 2 32.23 53.68 -42.04
N SER A 3 33.00 54.70 -41.65
CA SER A 3 32.47 55.99 -41.17
C SER A 3 32.29 57.04 -42.27
N SER A 4 32.74 56.76 -43.49
CA SER A 4 32.63 57.68 -44.63
C SER A 4 32.74 56.93 -45.96
N CYS A 5 32.00 57.39 -46.97
CA CYS A 5 32.05 56.87 -48.33
C CYS A 5 33.39 57.24 -49.01
N PRO A 6 34.11 56.29 -49.61
CA PRO A 6 35.39 56.56 -50.28
C PRO A 6 35.24 57.33 -51.60
N GLU A 7 34.07 57.27 -52.24
CA GLU A 7 33.81 57.92 -53.54
C GLU A 7 33.43 59.39 -53.39
N CYS A 8 32.50 59.72 -52.48
CA CYS A 8 31.99 61.09 -52.33
C CYS A 8 32.37 61.77 -51.00
N GLY A 9 33.02 61.06 -50.08
CA GLY A 9 33.41 61.57 -48.77
C GLY A 9 32.24 61.77 -47.79
N SER A 10 31.00 61.43 -48.16
CA SER A 10 29.84 61.58 -47.26
C SER A 10 29.92 60.63 -46.07
N SER A 11 29.55 61.13 -44.89
CA SER A 11 29.40 60.33 -43.66
C SER A 11 28.07 59.58 -43.58
N ARG A 12 27.21 59.72 -44.59
CA ARG A 12 25.85 59.18 -44.62
C ARG A 12 25.83 57.79 -45.27
N VAL A 13 26.46 56.84 -44.57
CA VAL A 13 26.51 55.42 -44.95
C VAL A 13 25.51 54.65 -44.10
N VAL A 14 24.60 53.92 -44.75
CA VAL A 14 23.48 53.22 -44.10
C VAL A 14 23.57 51.73 -44.44
N GLU A 15 23.14 50.89 -43.50
CA GLU A 15 23.02 49.45 -43.67
C GLU A 15 21.73 49.14 -44.43
N ASP A 16 21.85 48.46 -45.57
CA ASP A 16 20.74 47.97 -46.39
C ASP A 16 20.75 46.44 -46.42
N ASP A 17 19.57 45.84 -46.23
CA ASP A 17 19.34 44.39 -46.17
C ASP A 17 18.69 43.94 -47.49
N LEU A 18 19.45 44.02 -48.59
CA LEU A 18 18.96 43.59 -49.89
C LEU A 18 19.16 42.07 -50.06
N TYR A 19 18.07 41.32 -50.25
CA TYR A 19 18.08 39.86 -50.42
C TYR A 19 18.78 39.07 -49.30
N SER A 20 18.57 39.49 -48.04
CA SER A 20 19.15 38.85 -46.84
C SER A 20 20.69 38.94 -46.74
N GLN A 21 21.31 39.83 -47.54
CA GLN A 21 22.72 40.17 -47.41
C GLN A 21 22.84 41.60 -46.88
N ARG A 22 23.61 41.74 -45.80
CA ARG A 22 23.92 43.04 -45.20
C ARG A 22 24.96 43.76 -46.03
N GLN A 23 24.61 44.94 -46.53
CA GLN A 23 25.50 45.79 -47.32
C GLN A 23 25.50 47.20 -46.74
N TRP A 24 26.65 47.88 -46.83
CA TRP A 24 26.76 49.28 -46.43
C TRP A 24 26.75 50.16 -47.68
N VAL A 25 25.74 51.00 -47.82
CA VAL A 25 25.53 51.83 -49.01
C VAL A 25 25.48 53.30 -48.61
N CYS A 26 26.09 54.17 -49.42
CA CYS A 26 26.01 55.60 -49.22
C CYS A 26 24.69 56.16 -49.78
N GLU A 27 23.90 56.86 -48.95
CA GLU A 27 22.62 57.45 -49.39
C GLU A 27 22.80 58.55 -50.45
N ASP A 28 23.90 59.31 -50.38
CA ASP A 28 24.06 60.51 -51.21
C ASP A 28 24.57 60.21 -52.63
N CYS A 29 25.33 59.13 -52.81
CA CYS A 29 25.89 58.75 -54.13
C CYS A 29 25.52 57.35 -54.60
N GLY A 30 24.87 56.54 -53.76
CA GLY A 30 24.48 55.16 -54.07
C GLY A 30 25.65 54.17 -54.16
N SER A 31 26.87 54.58 -53.82
CA SER A 31 28.04 53.69 -53.86
C SER A 31 28.02 52.70 -52.69
N VAL A 32 28.29 51.44 -53.00
CA VAL A 32 28.41 50.36 -52.01
C VAL A 32 29.80 50.46 -51.37
N VAL A 33 29.82 50.79 -50.09
CA VAL A 33 31.05 51.05 -49.33
C VAL A 33 31.69 49.75 -48.86
N GLU A 34 30.86 48.78 -48.48
CA GLU A 34 31.31 47.46 -48.05
C GLU A 34 30.19 46.46 -48.38
N GLU A 35 30.49 45.50 -49.25
CA GLU A 35 29.62 44.35 -49.50
C GLU A 35 29.84 43.31 -48.39
N GLY A 36 28.76 42.75 -47.87
CA GLY A 36 28.84 41.60 -46.96
C GLY A 36 29.65 40.48 -47.62
N PHE A 37 30.72 40.05 -46.95
CA PHE A 37 31.60 39.00 -47.45
C PHE A 37 30.78 37.72 -47.66
N LEU A 38 30.78 37.15 -48.88
CA LEU A 38 30.29 35.79 -49.10
C LEU A 38 31.25 34.83 -48.40
N THR A 39 31.04 34.59 -47.11
CA THR A 39 31.83 33.64 -46.35
C THR A 39 31.38 32.23 -46.68
N THR A 40 32.10 31.53 -47.56
CA THR A 40 32.16 30.06 -47.59
C THR A 40 33.01 29.55 -46.42
N LEU A 41 32.80 30.09 -45.22
CA LEU A 41 33.46 29.58 -44.03
C LEU A 41 32.67 28.37 -43.55
N LEU A 42 33.39 27.27 -43.32
CA LEU A 42 32.92 25.95 -42.85
C LEU A 42 31.90 26.02 -41.69
N SER A 43 31.87 27.13 -40.96
CA SER A 43 30.91 27.42 -39.90
C SER A 43 29.46 27.55 -40.39
N ASP A 44 29.19 28.07 -41.59
CA ASP A 44 27.82 28.18 -42.12
C ASP A 44 27.32 26.87 -42.77
N GLU A 45 28.22 26.01 -43.23
CA GLU A 45 27.86 24.63 -43.60
C GLU A 45 27.40 23.80 -42.38
N THR A 46 27.75 24.20 -41.15
CA THR A 46 27.21 23.53 -39.95
C THR A 46 25.72 23.83 -39.69
N GLN A 47 25.15 24.87 -40.33
CA GLN A 47 23.70 25.13 -40.32
C GLN A 47 22.97 24.42 -41.46
N GLY A 48 23.66 24.12 -42.56
CA GLY A 48 23.23 23.16 -43.57
C GLY A 48 23.48 21.72 -43.11
N ARG A 49 22.83 21.28 -42.03
CA ARG A 49 22.82 19.84 -41.72
C ARG A 49 22.24 19.10 -42.91
N ASP A 50 23.00 18.18 -43.49
CA ASP A 50 22.45 17.10 -44.31
C ASP A 50 21.28 16.51 -43.50
N VAL A 51 20.05 16.85 -43.89
CA VAL A 51 18.85 16.20 -43.38
C VAL A 51 18.75 14.94 -44.22
N PRO A 52 19.13 13.76 -43.68
CA PRO A 52 19.06 12.55 -44.47
C PRO A 52 17.62 12.38 -44.95
N TYR A 53 17.41 11.84 -46.15
CA TYR A 53 16.06 11.59 -46.68
C TYR A 53 15.16 10.91 -45.62
N HIS A 54 15.70 9.94 -44.88
CA HIS A 54 15.01 9.25 -43.78
C HIS A 54 14.56 10.15 -42.62
N ALA A 55 15.21 11.28 -42.33
CA ALA A 55 14.80 12.24 -41.32
C ALA A 55 13.76 13.24 -41.85
N SER A 56 13.83 13.57 -43.16
CA SER A 56 12.85 14.44 -43.82
C SER A 56 11.54 13.71 -44.17
N THR A 57 11.60 12.40 -44.38
CA THR A 57 10.46 11.52 -44.67
C THR A 57 10.20 10.52 -43.54
N GLU A 58 10.73 10.75 -42.33
CA GLU A 58 10.38 9.93 -41.18
C GLU A 58 8.89 10.15 -40.92
N GLU A 59 8.06 9.20 -41.35
CA GLU A 59 6.66 9.22 -40.99
C GLU A 59 6.60 9.10 -39.47
N ILE A 60 6.40 10.23 -38.78
CA ILE A 60 6.06 10.24 -37.37
C ILE A 60 4.86 9.30 -37.23
N LYS A 61 5.08 8.14 -36.62
CA LYS A 61 4.06 7.11 -36.47
C LYS A 61 2.82 7.76 -35.87
N LYS A 62 1.75 7.85 -36.65
CA LYS A 62 0.49 8.39 -36.16
C LYS A 62 0.07 7.57 -34.94
N PRO A 63 -0.13 8.19 -33.76
CA PRO A 63 -0.46 7.45 -32.56
C PRO A 63 -1.79 6.71 -32.77
N CYS A 64 -1.86 5.46 -32.30
CA CYS A 64 -3.07 4.66 -32.42
C CYS A 64 -4.24 5.35 -31.72
N ARG A 65 -5.47 5.18 -32.23
CA ARG A 65 -6.69 5.77 -31.62
C ARG A 65 -6.81 5.48 -30.11
N ASN A 66 -6.47 4.26 -29.70
CA ASN A 66 -6.53 3.84 -28.30
C ASN A 66 -5.45 4.50 -27.44
N LEU A 67 -4.29 4.84 -28.02
CA LEU A 67 -3.24 5.58 -27.33
C LEU A 67 -3.68 7.04 -27.10
N ILE A 68 -4.28 7.67 -28.11
CA ILE A 68 -4.87 9.02 -28.00
C ILE A 68 -5.97 9.05 -26.93
N ALA A 69 -6.89 8.09 -26.96
CA ALA A 69 -7.94 7.95 -25.95
C ALA A 69 -7.35 7.73 -24.55
N GLY A 70 -6.29 6.93 -24.45
CA GLY A 70 -5.53 6.72 -23.22
C GLY A 70 -4.96 8.01 -22.65
N PHE A 71 -4.30 8.84 -23.48
CA PHE A 71 -3.77 10.13 -23.05
C PHE A 71 -4.86 11.07 -22.53
N ILE A 72 -6.01 11.15 -23.23
CA ILE A 72 -7.14 11.98 -22.79
C ILE A 72 -7.62 11.54 -21.40
N ARG A 73 -7.78 10.22 -21.20
CA ARG A 73 -8.24 9.66 -19.92
C ARG A 73 -7.23 9.88 -18.79
N VAL A 74 -5.94 9.67 -19.05
CA VAL A 74 -4.86 9.89 -18.08
C VAL A 74 -4.83 11.36 -17.63
N ARG A 75 -4.87 12.31 -18.57
CA ARG A 75 -4.93 13.75 -18.25
C ARG A 75 -6.19 14.12 -17.47
N ALA A 76 -7.35 13.57 -17.85
CA ALA A 76 -8.59 13.78 -17.11
C ALA A 76 -8.48 13.30 -15.66
N MET A 77 -7.87 12.13 -15.43
CA MET A 77 -7.63 11.61 -14.08
C MET A 77 -6.64 12.46 -13.29
N CYS A 78 -5.54 12.92 -13.89
CA CYS A 78 -4.59 13.85 -13.25
C CYS A 78 -5.32 15.12 -12.76
N ARG A 79 -6.25 15.64 -13.55
CA ARG A 79 -7.06 16.82 -13.21
C ARG A 79 -8.08 16.54 -12.10
N ILE A 80 -8.74 15.38 -12.12
CA ILE A 80 -9.65 14.94 -11.03
C ILE A 80 -8.89 14.85 -9.71
N LEU A 81 -7.67 14.29 -9.73
CA LEU A 81 -6.78 14.17 -8.57
C LEU A 81 -6.02 15.45 -8.22
N ARG A 82 -6.20 16.53 -9.00
CA ARG A 82 -5.54 17.84 -8.82
C ARG A 82 -4.01 17.77 -8.76
N LEU A 83 -3.41 16.95 -9.63
CA LEU A 83 -1.95 16.87 -9.76
C LEU A 83 -1.37 18.15 -10.39
N SER A 84 -0.14 18.51 -10.03
CA SER A 84 0.62 19.58 -10.68
C SER A 84 0.91 19.27 -12.15
N ASN A 85 1.10 20.30 -12.97
CA ASN A 85 1.42 20.16 -14.40
C ASN A 85 2.70 19.35 -14.67
N ASP A 86 3.70 19.44 -13.78
CA ASP A 86 4.95 18.68 -13.90
C ASP A 86 4.68 17.19 -13.76
N MET A 87 3.93 16.80 -12.72
CA MET A 87 3.46 15.42 -12.54
C MET A 87 2.59 14.94 -13.70
N GLU A 88 1.69 15.77 -14.25
CA GLU A 88 0.89 15.39 -15.43
C GLU A 88 1.78 15.05 -16.63
N SER A 89 2.82 15.86 -16.86
CA SER A 89 3.78 15.66 -17.96
C SER A 89 4.60 14.38 -17.78
N GLU A 90 5.06 14.11 -16.56
CA GLU A 90 5.77 12.87 -16.20
C GLU A 90 4.90 11.63 -16.40
N VAL A 91 3.63 11.69 -15.97
CA VAL A 91 2.68 10.58 -16.15
C VAL A 91 2.44 10.29 -17.62
N VAL A 92 2.26 11.33 -18.45
CA VAL A 92 2.04 11.18 -19.89
C VAL A 92 3.27 10.52 -20.55
N SER A 93 4.47 10.99 -20.23
CA SER A 93 5.72 10.40 -20.71
C SER A 93 5.87 8.94 -20.27
N LEU A 94 5.57 8.64 -19.01
CA LEU A 94 5.63 7.28 -18.46
C LEU A 94 4.62 6.36 -19.15
N PHE A 95 3.40 6.84 -19.38
CA PHE A 95 2.35 6.08 -20.07
C PHE A 95 2.72 5.78 -21.52
N GLU A 96 3.26 6.74 -22.25
CA GLU A 96 3.74 6.54 -23.61
C GLU A 96 4.84 5.47 -23.68
N ARG A 97 5.83 5.59 -22.79
CA ARG A 97 6.92 4.61 -22.67
C ARG A 97 6.38 3.21 -22.33
N ALA A 98 5.45 3.12 -21.38
CA ALA A 98 4.86 1.86 -20.96
C ALA A 98 4.00 1.21 -22.06
N TYR A 99 3.24 2.01 -22.81
CA TYR A 99 2.37 1.52 -23.88
C TYR A 99 3.14 0.87 -25.03
N ASN A 100 4.37 1.34 -25.29
CA ASN A 100 5.24 0.85 -26.35
C ASN A 100 6.04 -0.41 -25.95
N LEU A 101 5.93 -0.89 -24.71
CA LEU A 101 6.63 -2.10 -24.27
C LEU A 101 5.96 -3.37 -24.82
N PRO A 102 6.73 -4.42 -25.15
CA PRO A 102 6.20 -5.66 -25.74
C PRO A 102 5.12 -6.32 -24.86
N ASN A 103 5.24 -6.21 -23.54
CA ASN A 103 4.29 -6.75 -22.56
C ASN A 103 2.91 -6.09 -22.62
N PHE A 104 2.82 -4.86 -23.14
CA PHE A 104 1.59 -4.06 -23.18
C PHE A 104 1.10 -3.74 -24.61
N LEU A 105 1.80 -4.21 -25.65
CA LEU A 105 1.35 -4.07 -27.03
C LEU A 105 0.09 -4.91 -27.30
N HIS A 106 0.15 -6.21 -26.99
CA HIS A 106 -0.87 -7.22 -27.32
C HIS A 106 -1.72 -7.60 -26.10
N VAL A 107 -2.28 -6.60 -25.42
CA VAL A 107 -3.15 -6.81 -24.24
C VAL A 107 -4.54 -6.23 -24.43
N THR A 108 -5.48 -6.69 -23.59
CA THR A 108 -6.87 -6.23 -23.57
C THR A 108 -6.97 -4.73 -23.34
N LEU A 109 -8.05 -4.12 -23.85
CA LEU A 109 -8.32 -2.70 -23.66
C LEU A 109 -8.39 -2.33 -22.17
N THR A 110 -9.03 -3.16 -21.36
CA THR A 110 -9.13 -2.96 -19.90
C THR A 110 -7.77 -2.87 -19.23
N LYS A 111 -6.81 -3.72 -19.64
CA LYS A 111 -5.43 -3.69 -19.14
C LYS A 111 -4.71 -2.39 -19.54
N LYS A 112 -4.98 -1.87 -20.75
CA LYS A 112 -4.43 -0.59 -21.24
C LYS A 112 -5.01 0.63 -20.50
N GLU A 113 -6.29 0.59 -20.14
CA GLU A 113 -6.91 1.64 -19.31
C GLU A 113 -6.34 1.64 -17.89
N VAL A 114 -6.20 0.46 -17.30
CA VAL A 114 -5.59 0.28 -15.98
C VAL A 114 -4.12 0.71 -15.97
N LEU A 115 -3.38 0.48 -17.06
CA LEU A 115 -1.99 0.92 -17.21
C LEU A 115 -1.86 2.43 -17.01
N GLY A 116 -2.81 3.23 -17.52
CA GLY A 116 -2.84 4.67 -17.31
C GLY A 116 -2.95 5.06 -15.83
N GLY A 117 -3.84 4.41 -15.09
CA GLY A 117 -3.96 4.60 -13.64
C GLY A 117 -2.73 4.13 -12.86
N CYS A 118 -2.08 3.05 -13.31
CA CYS A 118 -0.83 2.56 -12.71
C CYS A 118 0.32 3.54 -12.91
N CYS A 119 0.39 4.22 -14.07
CA CYS A 119 1.37 5.27 -14.34
C CYS A 119 1.16 6.48 -13.41
N ILE A 120 -0.09 6.91 -13.23
CA ILE A 120 -0.46 7.97 -12.27
C ILE A 120 0.01 7.59 -10.87
N LEU A 121 -0.34 6.39 -10.41
CA LEU A 121 0.04 5.90 -9.09
C LEU A 121 1.56 5.85 -8.89
N CYS A 122 2.32 5.45 -9.92
CA CYS A 122 3.78 5.40 -9.88
C CYS A 122 4.38 6.80 -9.64
N VAL A 123 3.95 7.80 -10.42
CA VAL A 123 4.43 9.18 -10.27
C VAL A 123 4.00 9.78 -8.93
N CYS A 124 2.74 9.56 -8.51
CA CYS A 124 2.26 10.00 -7.20
C CYS A 124 3.14 9.44 -6.07
N ARG A 125 3.55 8.17 -6.14
CA ARG A 125 4.43 7.55 -5.15
C ARG A 125 5.86 8.08 -5.17
N GLN A 126 6.38 8.48 -6.31
CA GLN A 126 7.71 9.09 -6.40
C GLN A 126 7.74 10.51 -5.82
N ARG A 127 6.61 11.21 -5.88
CA ARG A 127 6.46 12.59 -5.38
C ARG A 127 5.82 12.67 -3.99
N ASN A 128 5.69 11.54 -3.27
CA ASN A 128 5.00 11.44 -1.98
C ASN A 128 3.59 12.05 -1.98
N TRP A 129 2.88 11.96 -3.11
CA TRP A 129 1.50 12.40 -3.22
C TRP A 129 0.55 11.29 -2.72
N PRO A 130 -0.33 11.58 -1.74
CA PRO A 130 -1.06 10.57 -0.97
C PRO A 130 -2.26 9.99 -1.76
N VAL A 131 -1.98 9.12 -2.74
CA VAL A 131 -3.01 8.42 -3.51
C VAL A 131 -2.95 6.92 -3.26
N ALA A 132 -4.04 6.38 -2.73
CA ALA A 132 -4.20 4.94 -2.52
C ALA A 132 -4.60 4.23 -3.83
N MET A 133 -4.22 2.96 -3.95
CA MET A 133 -4.58 2.14 -5.13
C MET A 133 -6.11 1.97 -5.26
N GLY A 134 -6.82 1.89 -4.13
CA GLY A 134 -8.28 1.81 -4.13
C GLY A 134 -8.96 3.05 -4.72
N THR A 135 -8.36 4.24 -4.57
CA THR A 135 -8.89 5.47 -5.17
C THR A 135 -8.76 5.44 -6.69
N VAL A 136 -7.60 5.01 -7.20
CA VAL A 136 -7.38 4.84 -8.64
C VAL A 136 -8.30 3.77 -9.21
N ALA A 137 -8.52 2.68 -8.46
CA ALA A 137 -9.44 1.61 -8.82
C ALA A 137 -10.87 2.09 -8.97
N TYR A 138 -11.33 2.88 -7.99
CA TYR A 138 -12.65 3.49 -8.02
C TYR A 138 -12.82 4.43 -9.22
N LEU A 139 -11.82 5.28 -9.51
CA LEU A 139 -11.86 6.20 -10.66
C LEU A 139 -11.86 5.48 -12.01
N LEU A 140 -11.21 4.32 -12.09
CA LEU A 140 -11.17 3.51 -13.32
C LEU A 140 -12.35 2.55 -13.46
N GLY A 141 -13.10 2.28 -12.39
CA GLY A 141 -14.12 1.22 -12.35
C GLY A 141 -13.51 -0.18 -12.51
N ALA A 142 -12.29 -0.39 -12.00
CA ALA A 142 -11.54 -1.63 -12.16
C ALA A 142 -11.28 -2.32 -10.81
N ASP A 143 -11.11 -3.64 -10.84
CA ASP A 143 -10.84 -4.43 -9.63
C ASP A 143 -9.42 -4.18 -9.10
N ASN A 144 -9.30 -4.10 -7.76
CA ASN A 144 -8.03 -3.88 -7.07
C ASN A 144 -6.98 -4.97 -7.39
N SER A 145 -7.41 -6.20 -7.66
CA SER A 145 -6.52 -7.31 -8.05
C SER A 145 -5.85 -7.04 -9.40
N VAL A 146 -6.62 -6.60 -10.39
CA VAL A 146 -6.14 -6.30 -11.75
C VAL A 146 -5.16 -5.13 -11.73
N ILE A 147 -5.45 -4.10 -10.94
CA ILE A 147 -4.53 -2.94 -10.81
C ILE A 147 -3.24 -3.37 -10.13
N GLY A 148 -3.32 -4.24 -9.11
CA GLY A 148 -2.15 -4.80 -8.46
C GLY A 148 -1.24 -5.56 -9.44
N THR A 149 -1.80 -6.44 -10.27
CA THR A 149 -1.02 -7.23 -11.24
C THR A 149 -0.39 -6.35 -12.31
N VAL A 150 -1.15 -5.43 -12.89
CA VAL A 150 -0.66 -4.50 -13.92
C VAL A 150 0.40 -3.56 -13.36
N TYR A 151 0.22 -3.08 -12.13
CA TYR A 151 1.22 -2.25 -11.46
C TYR A 151 2.54 -3.01 -11.26
N GLN A 152 2.52 -4.25 -10.78
CA GLN A 152 3.73 -5.04 -10.61
C GLN A 152 4.43 -5.32 -11.95
N GLU A 153 3.67 -5.61 -13.01
CA GLU A 153 4.20 -5.79 -14.36
C GLU A 153 4.82 -4.51 -14.93
N LEU A 154 4.20 -3.35 -14.69
CA LEU A 154 4.74 -2.04 -15.05
C LEU A 154 6.07 -1.78 -14.35
N MET A 155 6.12 -2.00 -13.03
CA MET A 155 7.34 -1.77 -12.24
C MET A 155 8.48 -2.69 -12.69
N LYS A 156 8.18 -3.98 -12.96
CA LYS A 156 9.14 -4.96 -13.46
C LYS A 156 9.64 -4.62 -14.87
N SER A 157 8.74 -4.18 -15.75
CA SER A 157 9.10 -3.90 -17.16
C SER A 157 9.90 -2.62 -17.34
N LEU A 158 9.67 -1.60 -16.50
CA LEU A 158 10.41 -0.34 -16.53
C LEU A 158 11.60 -0.31 -15.55
N ASN A 159 11.85 -1.39 -14.80
CA ASN A 159 12.89 -1.48 -13.77
C ASN A 159 12.86 -0.31 -12.76
N ILE A 160 11.66 0.16 -12.42
CA ILE A 160 11.48 1.24 -11.44
C ILE A 160 11.56 0.63 -10.05
N LYS A 161 12.31 1.25 -9.14
CA LYS A 161 12.33 0.84 -7.72
C LYS A 161 10.97 1.16 -7.10
N ALA A 162 10.34 0.18 -6.46
CA ALA A 162 9.07 0.38 -5.79
C ALA A 162 9.25 1.34 -4.60
N THR A 163 8.75 2.57 -4.74
CA THR A 163 8.56 3.49 -3.63
C THR A 163 7.26 3.15 -2.91
N THR A 164 7.33 2.98 -1.59
CA THR A 164 6.16 2.79 -0.74
C THR A 164 5.60 4.14 -0.35
N THR A 165 4.28 4.33 -0.48
CA THR A 165 3.61 5.52 0.06
C THR A 165 3.77 5.54 1.57
N GLY A 166 4.27 6.66 2.11
CA GLY A 166 4.31 6.89 3.55
C GLY A 166 2.89 6.94 4.12
N ILE A 167 2.65 6.25 5.23
CA ILE A 167 1.36 6.32 5.93
C ILE A 167 1.13 7.75 6.43
N THR A 168 2.20 8.45 6.81
CA THR A 168 2.23 9.83 7.28
C THR A 168 1.56 10.80 6.30
N ASP A 169 1.85 10.65 5.01
CA ASP A 169 1.35 11.57 3.98
C ASP A 169 -0.17 11.44 3.78
N LEU A 170 -0.71 10.25 4.05
CA LEU A 170 -2.16 9.99 4.01
C LEU A 170 -2.88 10.59 5.22
N MET A 171 -2.19 10.78 6.36
CA MET A 171 -2.81 11.19 7.63
C MET A 171 -3.48 12.56 7.53
N GLU A 172 -2.79 13.54 6.94
CA GLU A 172 -3.31 14.91 6.82
C GLU A 172 -4.62 14.92 6.05
N SER A 173 -4.62 14.41 4.82
CA SER A 173 -5.83 14.31 3.99
C SER A 173 -6.96 13.58 4.73
N PHE A 174 -6.61 12.53 5.47
CA PHE A 174 -7.57 11.69 6.15
C PHE A 174 -8.22 12.41 7.34
N CYS A 175 -7.47 13.15 8.16
CA CYS A 175 -8.04 13.92 9.26
C CYS A 175 -8.91 15.08 8.77
N TYR A 176 -8.57 15.69 7.63
CA TYR A 176 -9.41 16.74 7.03
C TYR A 176 -10.75 16.21 6.50
N ASP A 177 -10.82 14.94 6.08
CA ASP A 177 -12.08 14.31 5.66
C ASP A 177 -13.07 14.16 6.83
N PHE A 178 -12.59 14.08 8.08
CA PHE A 178 -13.45 14.08 9.26
C PHE A 178 -13.91 15.49 9.60
N LYS A 179 -15.22 15.71 9.53
CA LYS A 179 -15.86 16.99 9.81
C LYS A 179 -16.05 17.22 11.31
N LEU A 180 -14.93 17.22 12.06
CA LEU A 180 -14.88 17.34 13.53
C LEU A 180 -14.50 18.75 14.01
N GLY A 181 -14.35 19.72 13.12
CA GLY A 181 -13.89 21.07 13.48
C GLY A 181 -14.89 21.87 14.34
N PRO A 182 -14.41 22.90 15.07
CA PRO A 182 -15.29 23.80 15.81
C PRO A 182 -16.25 24.49 14.83
N LYS A 183 -17.55 24.45 15.10
CA LYS A 183 -18.72 24.84 14.27
C LYS A 183 -19.45 23.69 13.54
N GLN A 184 -18.82 22.54 13.33
CA GLN A 184 -19.48 21.41 12.62
C GLN A 184 -20.15 20.42 13.57
N VAL A 185 -19.67 20.34 14.80
CA VAL A 185 -20.10 19.43 15.86
C VAL A 185 -20.20 20.19 17.18
N GLU A 186 -20.96 19.67 18.14
CA GLU A 186 -21.01 20.11 19.53
C GLU A 186 -19.60 20.31 20.12
N GLU A 187 -19.40 21.39 20.88
CA GLU A 187 -18.10 21.88 21.34
C GLU A 187 -17.28 20.80 22.07
N VAL A 188 -17.95 19.97 22.89
CA VAL A 188 -17.35 18.87 23.67
C VAL A 188 -16.75 17.77 22.76
N LEU A 189 -17.36 17.54 21.60
CA LEU A 189 -16.96 16.51 20.64
C LEU A 189 -16.10 17.08 19.51
N SER A 190 -16.10 18.39 19.36
CA SER A 190 -15.28 19.10 18.38
C SER A 190 -13.81 19.04 18.75
N GLU A 191 -12.95 18.97 17.73
CA GLU A 191 -11.51 18.96 17.90
C GLU A 191 -10.83 19.63 16.71
N THR A 192 -9.67 20.23 16.97
CA THR A 192 -8.85 20.79 15.88
C THR A 192 -8.18 19.67 15.07
N PRO A 193 -8.16 19.75 13.73
CA PRO A 193 -7.57 18.71 12.90
C PRO A 193 -6.07 18.53 13.19
N GLN A 194 -5.36 19.62 13.53
CA GLN A 194 -3.95 19.58 13.91
C GLN A 194 -3.70 18.76 15.18
N ARG A 195 -4.48 18.97 16.25
CA ARG A 195 -4.35 18.15 17.48
C ARG A 195 -4.64 16.68 17.24
N LEU A 196 -5.62 16.38 16.39
CA LEU A 196 -5.90 15.01 15.98
C LEU A 196 -4.71 14.40 15.23
N LEU A 197 -4.10 15.14 14.31
CA LEU A 197 -2.93 14.71 13.56
C LEU A 197 -1.72 14.45 14.46
N ASP A 198 -1.44 15.34 15.41
CA ASP A 198 -0.33 15.18 16.37
C ASP A 198 -0.51 13.93 17.24
N ARG A 199 -1.73 13.70 17.73
CA ARG A 199 -2.02 12.50 18.54
C ARG A 199 -2.00 11.23 17.70
N MET A 200 -2.57 11.28 16.50
CA MET A 200 -2.63 10.15 15.58
C MET A 200 -1.24 9.75 15.07
N SER A 201 -0.37 10.71 14.77
CA SER A 201 1.01 10.44 14.32
C SER A 201 1.79 9.73 15.40
N ALA A 202 1.68 10.19 16.64
CA ALA A 202 2.31 9.54 17.79
C ALA A 202 1.80 8.10 18.00
N LEU A 203 0.50 7.83 17.80
CA LEU A 203 -0.09 6.49 17.87
C LEU A 203 0.36 5.57 16.73
N ILE A 204 0.47 6.10 15.50
CA ILE A 204 0.89 5.31 14.34
C ILE A 204 2.37 4.96 14.41
N GLU A 205 3.21 5.89 14.87
CA GLU A 205 4.62 5.61 15.14
C GLU A 205 4.77 4.54 16.23
N LEU A 206 3.97 4.63 17.31
CA LEU A 206 3.92 3.55 18.31
C LEU A 206 3.47 2.22 17.69
N ALA A 207 2.44 2.24 16.85
CA ALA A 207 1.94 1.05 16.15
C ALA A 207 2.99 0.46 15.19
N ALA A 208 3.88 1.29 14.62
CA ALA A 208 4.99 0.85 13.79
C ALA A 208 6.03 0.12 14.65
N ASP A 209 6.40 0.68 15.81
CA ASP A 209 7.36 0.08 16.76
C ASP A 209 6.85 -1.26 17.33
N THR A 210 5.53 -1.45 17.41
CA THR A 210 4.90 -2.67 17.96
C THR A 210 4.31 -3.60 16.91
N TRP A 211 4.77 -3.54 15.65
CA TRP A 211 4.39 -4.48 14.59
C TRP A 211 2.91 -4.50 14.18
N ILE A 212 2.15 -3.44 14.48
CA ILE A 212 0.73 -3.31 14.08
C ILE A 212 0.59 -2.81 12.64
N VAL A 213 1.59 -2.10 12.11
CA VAL A 213 1.57 -1.49 10.76
C VAL A 213 1.94 -2.48 9.66
N THR A 214 2.94 -3.33 9.91
CA THR A 214 3.62 -4.11 8.87
C THR A 214 2.70 -5.09 8.15
N GLY A 215 2.70 -5.05 6.81
CA GLY A 215 1.93 -5.97 5.97
C GLY A 215 0.41 -5.77 5.96
N ARG A 216 -0.07 -4.65 6.50
CA ARG A 216 -1.52 -4.38 6.67
C ARG A 216 -1.98 -3.19 5.83
N GLN A 217 -3.29 -3.13 5.60
CA GLN A 217 -3.90 -2.02 4.89
C GLN A 217 -3.87 -0.74 5.75
N PRO A 218 -3.49 0.42 5.19
CA PRO A 218 -3.36 1.66 5.96
C PRO A 218 -4.72 2.22 6.40
N LEU A 219 -5.75 2.16 5.54
CA LEU A 219 -7.03 2.82 5.81
C LEU A 219 -7.74 2.37 7.10
N PRO A 220 -7.91 1.07 7.40
CA PRO A 220 -8.48 0.64 8.68
C PRO A 220 -7.62 1.02 9.90
N LEU A 221 -6.30 1.09 9.73
CA LEU A 221 -5.38 1.53 10.78
C LEU A 221 -5.55 3.03 11.06
N LEU A 222 -5.65 3.85 10.01
CA LEU A 222 -5.92 5.29 10.13
C LEU A 222 -7.26 5.53 10.83
N MET A 223 -8.32 4.83 10.41
CA MET A 223 -9.65 4.89 11.04
C MET A 223 -9.62 4.58 12.54
N GLY A 224 -8.96 3.47 12.93
CA GLY A 224 -8.83 3.10 14.32
C GLY A 224 -7.99 4.08 15.14
N SER A 225 -6.89 4.57 14.56
CA SER A 225 -5.98 5.50 15.22
C SER A 225 -6.62 6.87 15.45
N VAL A 226 -7.37 7.41 14.48
CA VAL A 226 -8.13 8.67 14.64
C VAL A 226 -9.18 8.52 15.74
N TYR A 227 -9.89 7.40 15.79
CA TYR A 227 -10.89 7.16 16.82
C TYR A 227 -10.28 7.14 18.23
N VAL A 228 -9.18 6.40 18.44
CA VAL A 228 -8.47 6.37 19.72
C VAL A 228 -7.88 7.73 20.06
N ALA A 229 -7.30 8.44 19.08
CA ALA A 229 -6.81 9.80 19.26
C ALA A 229 -7.91 10.75 19.74
N TRP A 230 -9.06 10.74 19.07
CA TRP A 230 -10.21 11.56 19.43
C TRP A 230 -10.72 11.25 20.84
N GLN A 231 -10.82 9.98 21.22
CA GLN A 231 -11.22 9.59 22.59
C GLN A 231 -10.20 10.04 23.65
N SER A 232 -8.90 9.92 23.37
CA SER A 232 -7.84 10.27 24.32
C SER A 232 -7.75 11.75 24.66
N LEU A 233 -8.16 12.64 23.75
CA LEU A 233 -8.09 14.09 23.96
C LEU A 233 -9.16 14.61 24.94
N ASN A 234 -10.31 13.95 25.03
CA ASN A 234 -11.32 14.25 26.06
C ASN A 234 -12.04 12.97 26.51
N PRO A 235 -11.39 12.14 27.34
CA PRO A 235 -11.89 10.81 27.68
C PRO A 235 -13.22 10.83 28.44
N SER A 236 -13.40 11.78 29.36
CA SER A 236 -14.57 11.86 30.24
C SER A 236 -15.88 11.97 29.45
N ALA A 237 -15.88 12.73 28.36
CA ALA A 237 -17.04 12.92 27.52
C ALA A 237 -17.13 11.91 26.35
N ARG A 238 -16.00 11.44 25.82
CA ARG A 238 -15.94 10.74 24.52
C ARG A 238 -15.98 9.21 24.63
N MET A 239 -15.65 8.65 25.80
CA MET A 239 -15.63 7.19 26.04
C MET A 239 -16.98 6.48 25.86
N LYS A 240 -18.09 7.21 25.99
CA LYS A 240 -19.45 6.66 25.82
C LYS A 240 -19.82 6.35 24.37
N TYR A 241 -19.11 6.93 23.41
CA TYR A 241 -19.44 6.78 21.99
C TYR A 241 -18.71 5.58 21.39
N SER A 242 -19.45 4.75 20.66
CA SER A 242 -18.88 3.66 19.87
C SER A 242 -18.23 4.18 18.59
N PHE A 243 -17.37 3.36 17.97
CA PHE A 243 -16.73 3.64 16.69
C PHE A 243 -17.74 4.03 15.58
N THR A 244 -18.89 3.34 15.51
CA THR A 244 -19.91 3.63 14.49
C THR A 244 -20.58 4.99 14.72
N THR A 245 -20.83 5.36 15.97
CA THR A 245 -21.39 6.67 16.32
C THR A 245 -20.38 7.76 16.04
N PHE A 246 -19.09 7.54 16.35
CA PHE A 246 -17.99 8.44 16.00
C PHE A 246 -17.93 8.70 14.48
N CYS A 247 -17.94 7.66 13.64
CA CYS A 247 -17.92 7.83 12.19
C CYS A 247 -19.12 8.62 11.65
N LYS A 248 -20.30 8.46 12.27
CA LYS A 248 -21.50 9.25 11.94
C LYS A 248 -21.34 10.72 12.33
N ILE A 249 -20.79 10.99 13.52
CA ILE A 249 -20.52 12.35 14.00
C ILE A 249 -19.53 13.06 13.07
N GLY A 250 -18.43 12.37 12.72
CA GLY A 250 -17.41 12.90 11.81
C GLY A 250 -17.83 12.97 10.34
N LYS A 251 -19.06 12.56 9.98
CA LYS A 251 -19.59 12.52 8.60
C LYS A 251 -18.65 11.84 7.61
N ALA A 252 -17.97 10.78 8.05
CA ALA A 252 -17.07 10.00 7.20
C ALA A 252 -17.87 9.26 6.10
N PRO A 253 -17.29 9.05 4.90
CA PRO A 253 -18.00 8.41 3.79
C PRO A 253 -18.46 7.00 4.16
N GLU A 254 -19.78 6.81 4.14
CA GLU A 254 -20.44 5.62 4.71
C GLU A 254 -19.98 4.30 4.09
N GLN A 255 -19.78 4.29 2.78
CA GLN A 255 -19.29 3.12 2.04
C GLN A 255 -17.89 2.68 2.51
N SER A 256 -17.03 3.64 2.84
CA SER A 256 -15.64 3.37 3.22
C SER A 256 -15.55 2.72 4.60
N TRP A 257 -16.15 3.35 5.63
CA TRP A 257 -16.01 2.85 7.00
C TRP A 257 -16.89 1.64 7.29
N ARG A 258 -18.01 1.43 6.57
CA ARG A 258 -18.79 0.19 6.72
C ARG A 258 -18.02 -1.03 6.26
N ARG A 259 -17.35 -0.94 5.09
CA ARG A 259 -16.55 -2.05 4.55
C ARG A 259 -15.35 -2.38 5.44
N SER A 260 -14.73 -1.38 6.04
CA SER A 260 -13.56 -1.56 6.89
C SER A 260 -13.88 -1.71 8.38
N ARG A 261 -15.16 -1.70 8.78
CA ARG A 261 -15.58 -1.59 10.19
C ARG A 261 -14.93 -2.63 11.08
N ASP A 262 -15.09 -3.89 10.72
CA ASP A 262 -14.64 -5.00 11.57
C ASP A 262 -13.10 -5.07 11.61
N THR A 263 -12.44 -4.73 10.50
CA THR A 263 -10.97 -4.65 10.46
C THR A 263 -10.46 -3.47 11.29
N ALA A 264 -11.12 -2.30 11.23
CA ALA A 264 -10.75 -1.13 12.02
C ALA A 264 -10.93 -1.38 13.52
N LEU A 265 -12.02 -2.04 13.93
CA LEU A 265 -12.23 -2.45 15.32
C LEU A 265 -11.14 -3.41 15.80
N LYS A 266 -10.73 -4.40 14.99
CA LYS A 266 -9.57 -5.25 15.30
C LYS A 266 -8.29 -4.45 15.48
N ARG A 267 -8.05 -3.43 14.66
CA ARG A 267 -6.88 -2.53 14.82
C ARG A 267 -6.96 -1.70 16.10
N VAL A 268 -8.16 -1.25 16.50
CA VAL A 268 -8.37 -0.55 17.78
C VAL A 268 -8.07 -1.47 18.95
N SER A 269 -8.58 -2.71 18.96
CA SER A 269 -8.31 -3.67 20.03
C SER A 269 -6.82 -3.97 20.19
N GLU A 270 -6.10 -4.21 19.09
CA GLU A 270 -4.65 -4.44 19.11
C GLU A 270 -3.88 -3.22 19.62
N LEU A 271 -4.27 -2.01 19.21
CA LEU A 271 -3.64 -0.78 19.67
C LEU A 271 -3.87 -0.55 21.17
N LEU A 272 -5.09 -0.80 21.65
CA LEU A 272 -5.42 -0.73 23.08
C LEU A 272 -4.67 -1.81 23.87
N GLU A 273 -4.51 -3.02 23.36
CA GLU A 273 -3.73 -4.08 24.01
C GLU A 273 -2.27 -3.64 24.21
N VAL A 274 -1.66 -3.06 23.17
CA VAL A 274 -0.30 -2.50 23.27
C VAL A 274 -0.22 -1.38 24.29
N LEU A 275 -1.18 -0.45 24.26
CA LEU A 275 -1.24 0.65 25.22
C LEU A 275 -1.47 0.14 26.67
N CYS A 276 -2.25 -0.94 26.87
CA CYS A 276 -2.37 -1.61 28.17
C CYS A 276 -1.03 -2.16 28.65
N LYS A 277 -0.27 -2.84 27.76
CA LYS A 277 1.06 -3.39 28.08
C LYS A 277 2.03 -2.27 28.50
N LEU A 278 1.98 -1.12 27.82
CA LEU A 278 2.80 0.05 28.16
C LEU A 278 2.31 0.78 29.42
N GLY A 279 1.00 0.89 29.61
CA GLY A 279 0.41 1.53 30.79
C GLY A 279 0.81 0.85 32.10
N ARG A 280 0.97 -0.48 32.10
CA ARG A 280 1.46 -1.24 33.26
C ARG A 280 2.88 -0.86 33.71
N GLU A 281 3.67 -0.25 32.83
CA GLU A 281 5.04 0.18 33.12
C GLU A 281 5.12 1.62 33.65
N LEU A 282 4.00 2.34 33.75
CA LEU A 282 3.97 3.69 34.32
C LEU A 282 4.30 3.63 35.83
N PRO A 283 5.31 4.37 36.31
CA PRO A 283 5.78 4.29 37.69
C PRO A 283 4.71 4.59 38.75
N TRP A 284 3.78 5.50 38.44
CA TRP A 284 2.74 5.94 39.38
C TRP A 284 1.54 4.99 39.49
N LEU A 285 1.38 4.06 38.55
CA LEU A 285 0.29 3.07 38.60
C LEU A 285 0.63 1.85 39.48
N ARG A 286 1.88 1.70 39.95
CA ARG A 286 2.30 0.69 40.94
C ARG A 286 1.71 -0.72 40.75
N GLY A 287 1.54 -1.18 39.51
CA GLY A 287 1.03 -2.51 39.20
C GLY A 287 -0.50 -2.68 39.21
N VAL A 288 -1.27 -1.58 39.26
CA VAL A 288 -2.74 -1.62 39.07
C VAL A 288 -3.06 -2.20 37.68
N PRO A 289 -4.03 -3.13 37.56
CA PRO A 289 -4.44 -3.65 36.27
C PRO A 289 -5.00 -2.51 35.41
N VAL A 290 -4.43 -2.35 34.22
CA VAL A 290 -4.86 -1.31 33.29
C VAL A 290 -5.76 -1.95 32.23
N ASP A 291 -7.05 -1.64 32.31
CA ASP A 291 -8.07 -2.09 31.36
C ASP A 291 -8.11 -1.21 30.11
N PRO A 292 -8.55 -1.72 28.95
CA PRO A 292 -8.63 -0.95 27.70
C PRO A 292 -9.41 0.37 27.82
N LYS A 293 -10.41 0.42 28.71
CA LYS A 293 -11.21 1.63 28.96
C LYS A 293 -10.44 2.67 29.78
N THR A 294 -9.67 2.21 30.77
CA THR A 294 -8.86 3.08 31.64
C THR A 294 -7.62 3.58 30.92
N VAL A 295 -7.03 2.77 30.03
CA VAL A 295 -5.86 3.15 29.22
C VAL A 295 -6.09 4.43 28.43
N ILE A 296 -7.30 4.66 27.92
CA ILE A 296 -7.58 5.80 27.03
C ILE A 296 -7.32 7.15 27.73
N THR A 297 -7.48 7.23 29.06
CA THR A 297 -7.15 8.43 29.83
C THR A 297 -5.64 8.67 29.98
N LEU A 298 -4.84 7.60 29.86
CA LEU A 298 -3.39 7.60 30.05
C LEU A 298 -2.63 7.71 28.74
N VAL A 299 -3.32 7.72 27.60
CA VAL A 299 -2.68 7.73 26.26
C VAL A 299 -1.72 8.90 26.09
N GLU A 300 -2.06 10.08 26.62
CA GLU A 300 -1.16 11.24 26.55
C GLU A 300 0.19 10.98 27.22
N ASP A 301 0.17 10.47 28.44
CA ASP A 301 1.37 10.17 29.22
C ASP A 301 2.18 9.04 28.58
N ILE A 302 1.49 8.00 28.09
CA ILE A 302 2.12 6.87 27.40
C ILE A 302 2.83 7.35 26.13
N LEU A 303 2.18 8.19 25.32
CA LEU A 303 2.75 8.71 24.08
C LEU A 303 3.94 9.63 24.35
N LYS A 304 3.86 10.47 25.40
CA LYS A 304 4.97 11.35 25.81
C LYS A 304 6.24 10.58 26.17
N HIS A 305 6.09 9.40 26.80
CA HIS A 305 7.21 8.57 27.27
C HIS A 305 7.40 7.26 26.51
N ARG A 306 6.81 7.12 25.30
CA ARG A 306 6.72 5.85 24.56
C ARG A 306 8.04 5.09 24.39
N ARG A 307 9.14 5.76 24.05
CA ARG A 307 10.45 5.12 23.81
C ARG A 307 11.02 4.48 25.07
N ALA A 308 10.90 5.18 26.20
CA ALA A 308 11.34 4.70 27.49
C ALA A 308 10.45 3.55 27.98
N LEU A 309 9.13 3.66 27.80
CA LEU A 309 8.17 2.62 28.18
C LEU A 309 8.34 1.35 27.35
N LEU A 310 8.54 1.47 26.03
CA LEU A 310 8.82 0.33 25.15
C LEU A 310 10.09 -0.42 25.59
N SER A 311 11.18 0.31 25.83
CA SER A 311 12.46 -0.28 26.26
C SER A 311 12.31 -0.98 27.61
N ARG A 312 11.64 -0.33 28.57
CA ARG A 312 11.39 -0.88 29.91
C ARG A 312 10.50 -2.11 29.87
N ALA A 313 9.43 -2.08 29.08
CA ALA A 313 8.51 -3.21 28.94
C ALA A 313 9.23 -4.44 28.38
N VAL A 314 10.06 -4.25 27.34
CA VAL A 314 10.87 -5.33 26.75
C VAL A 314 11.88 -5.88 27.75
N GLN A 315 12.61 -5.02 28.47
CA GLN A 315 13.60 -5.46 29.48
C GLN A 315 12.96 -6.27 30.61
N LYS A 316 11.83 -5.79 31.16
CA LYS A 316 11.12 -6.49 32.23
C LYS A 316 10.58 -7.84 31.76
N TYR A 317 10.08 -7.92 30.53
CA TYR A 317 9.64 -9.18 29.94
C TYR A 317 10.80 -10.17 29.77
N GLN A 318 11.97 -9.70 29.30
CA GLN A 318 13.17 -10.53 29.20
C GLN A 318 13.63 -11.06 30.57
N GLN A 319 13.60 -10.22 31.61
CA GLN A 319 13.91 -10.64 32.98
C GLN A 319 12.93 -11.69 33.50
N GLN A 320 11.62 -11.51 33.25
CA GLN A 320 10.61 -12.50 33.62
C GLN A 320 10.83 -13.85 32.92
N LEU A 321 11.22 -13.83 31.65
CA LEU A 321 11.55 -15.05 30.90
C LEU A 321 12.77 -15.77 31.49
N GLN A 322 13.82 -15.02 31.83
CA GLN A 322 15.04 -15.58 32.42
C GLN A 322 14.76 -16.22 33.77
N ASN A 323 13.93 -15.58 34.61
CA ASN A 323 13.54 -16.12 35.91
C ASN A 323 12.73 -17.43 35.76
N GLN A 324 11.80 -17.49 34.81
CA GLN A 324 11.04 -18.71 34.52
C GLN A 324 11.95 -19.86 34.07
N LEU A 325 12.94 -19.58 33.24
CA LEU A 325 13.92 -20.58 32.79
C LEU A 325 14.80 -21.10 33.95
N SER A 326 15.20 -20.22 34.89
CA SER A 326 15.95 -20.65 36.08
C SER A 326 15.13 -21.47 37.07
N GLU A 327 13.85 -21.13 37.27
CA GLU A 327 12.95 -21.89 38.17
C GLU A 327 12.67 -23.30 37.63
N THR A 328 12.56 -23.45 36.30
CA THR A 328 12.32 -24.75 35.67
C THR A 328 13.52 -25.70 35.81
N GLN A 329 14.76 -25.16 35.86
CA GLN A 329 15.98 -25.96 36.06
C GLN A 329 16.18 -26.41 37.51
N THR A 330 15.64 -25.68 38.50
CA THR A 330 15.74 -26.06 39.92
C THR A 330 14.79 -27.18 40.34
N THR A 331 13.72 -27.44 39.58
CA THR A 331 12.74 -28.51 39.88
C THR A 331 13.07 -29.88 39.28
N GLU A 332 14.05 -30.01 38.39
CA GLU A 332 14.44 -31.30 37.81
C GLU A 332 15.58 -32.01 38.57
N CYS A 333 16.09 -31.42 39.65
CA CYS A 333 17.25 -31.97 40.38
C CYS A 333 16.92 -32.70 41.70
N ASP A 334 15.67 -32.71 42.16
CA ASP A 334 15.28 -33.39 43.40
C ASP A 334 14.04 -34.28 43.17
N GLY A 335 14.29 -35.54 42.78
CA GLY A 335 13.24 -36.56 42.64
C GLY A 335 13.81 -37.91 42.18
N ASP A 336 14.30 -38.70 43.14
CA ASP A 336 14.73 -40.09 42.93
C ASP A 336 13.60 -41.00 42.38
N PRO A 337 13.94 -42.12 41.70
CA PRO A 337 13.01 -42.89 40.88
C PRO A 337 12.22 -43.92 41.70
N SER A 338 10.90 -43.95 41.56
CA SER A 338 10.08 -45.09 42.00
C SER A 338 8.91 -45.38 41.07
N GLU A 339 9.02 -46.56 40.47
CA GLU A 339 7.99 -47.48 39.98
C GLU A 339 6.86 -46.96 39.07
N ALA A 340 7.07 -47.22 37.78
CA ALA A 340 6.04 -47.30 36.76
C ALA A 340 5.01 -48.39 37.10
N THR A 341 3.77 -47.98 37.37
CA THR A 341 2.60 -48.85 37.22
C THR A 341 1.87 -48.50 35.94
N ARG A 342 1.94 -49.44 35.01
CA ARG A 342 1.27 -49.50 33.71
C ARG A 342 -0.23 -49.74 33.92
N SER A 343 -1.07 -48.86 33.38
CA SER A 343 -2.51 -49.09 33.24
C SER A 343 -2.93 -48.74 31.82
N GLU A 344 -3.42 -49.77 31.12
CA GLU A 344 -3.87 -49.76 29.72
C GLU A 344 -5.20 -48.97 29.53
N PRO A 345 -5.52 -48.51 28.31
CA PRO A 345 -6.77 -47.83 28.02
C PRO A 345 -7.88 -48.84 27.67
N PRO A 346 -9.16 -48.62 28.06
CA PRO A 346 -10.25 -49.39 27.52
C PRO A 346 -10.84 -48.75 26.25
N SER A 347 -11.24 -49.67 25.38
CA SER A 347 -11.81 -49.57 24.05
C SER A 347 -13.27 -49.11 24.01
N SER A 348 -13.55 -48.18 23.08
CA SER A 348 -14.63 -48.12 22.07
C SER A 348 -16.14 -48.29 22.39
N GLU A 349 -16.92 -47.47 21.64
CA GLU A 349 -18.34 -47.55 21.23
C GLU A 349 -19.36 -46.84 22.16
N ASN A 350 -20.34 -46.03 21.71
CA ASN A 350 -20.86 -45.72 20.37
C ASN A 350 -21.71 -44.40 20.41
N SER A 351 -21.83 -43.76 19.24
CA SER A 351 -22.92 -42.89 18.73
C SER A 351 -23.66 -41.88 19.65
N ASP A 352 -23.61 -40.58 19.32
CA ASP A 352 -24.76 -39.95 18.67
C ASP A 352 -24.47 -38.56 18.09
N GLN A 353 -25.26 -38.23 17.07
CA GLN A 353 -25.23 -37.01 16.28
C GLN A 353 -25.47 -35.76 17.14
N THR A 354 -24.65 -34.71 16.98
CA THR A 354 -25.11 -33.35 17.24
C THR A 354 -24.35 -32.33 16.40
N GLU A 355 -25.13 -31.36 15.97
CA GLU A 355 -24.91 -30.33 14.97
C GLU A 355 -23.58 -29.56 15.10
N CYS A 356 -22.99 -29.25 13.94
CA CYS A 356 -21.86 -28.36 13.80
C CYS A 356 -22.28 -26.91 14.12
N GLU A 357 -22.23 -26.53 15.38
CA GLU A 357 -22.14 -25.13 15.76
C GLU A 357 -20.66 -24.71 15.82
N ASN A 358 -20.29 -23.72 15.01
CA ASN A 358 -18.98 -23.07 15.04
C ASN A 358 -18.79 -22.38 16.39
N PRO A 359 -17.75 -22.70 17.20
CA PRO A 359 -17.38 -21.82 18.30
C PRO A 359 -16.66 -20.61 17.72
N ALA A 360 -17.13 -19.44 18.12
CA ALA A 360 -16.57 -18.14 17.80
C ALA A 360 -15.08 -18.05 18.17
N ASP A 361 -14.37 -17.21 17.43
CA ASP A 361 -12.99 -16.79 17.68
C ASP A 361 -12.83 -16.28 19.14
N GLU A 362 -12.49 -17.16 20.08
CA GLU A 362 -12.05 -16.74 21.40
C GLU A 362 -10.66 -16.11 21.28
N GLU A 363 -10.58 -14.84 21.67
CA GLU A 363 -9.35 -14.07 21.77
C GLU A 363 -8.36 -14.81 22.67
N ALA A 364 -7.32 -15.37 22.07
CA ALA A 364 -6.26 -16.06 22.79
C ALA A 364 -5.49 -15.05 23.67
N THR A 365 -5.79 -15.09 24.97
CA THR A 365 -4.94 -14.59 26.05
C THR A 365 -3.51 -15.14 25.88
N ASP A 366 -2.50 -14.36 26.29
CA ASP A 366 -1.04 -14.45 26.05
C ASP A 366 -0.31 -15.80 26.34
N CYS A 367 -1.01 -16.94 26.48
CA CYS A 367 -0.51 -18.17 27.11
C CYS A 367 -0.53 -19.46 26.27
N GLN A 368 -0.82 -19.45 24.96
CA GLN A 368 -0.97 -20.71 24.18
C GLN A 368 0.13 -21.01 23.14
N LEU A 369 1.30 -20.35 23.21
CA LEU A 369 2.42 -20.70 22.34
C LEU A 369 3.12 -22.00 22.84
N PRO A 370 3.57 -22.91 21.96
CA PRO A 370 4.30 -24.12 22.36
C PRO A 370 5.57 -23.82 23.19
N PRO A 371 5.98 -24.70 24.12
CA PRO A 371 7.32 -24.64 24.75
C PRO A 371 8.38 -24.65 23.62
N GLY A 372 9.17 -23.58 23.50
CA GLY A 372 10.18 -23.43 22.44
C GLY A 372 9.79 -22.57 21.22
N HIS A 373 8.57 -22.02 21.15
CA HIS A 373 8.23 -21.08 20.06
C HIS A 373 8.98 -19.75 20.23
N TRP A 374 9.70 -19.29 19.19
CA TRP A 374 10.48 -18.03 19.19
C TRP A 374 9.68 -16.83 19.70
N GLY A 375 8.36 -16.81 19.44
CA GLY A 375 7.47 -15.74 19.89
C GLY A 375 7.43 -15.57 21.42
N LYS A 376 7.70 -16.60 22.22
CA LYS A 376 7.80 -16.47 23.68
C LYS A 376 8.96 -15.57 24.12
N SER A 377 9.94 -15.31 23.26
CA SER A 377 11.10 -14.47 23.59
C SER A 377 10.82 -12.97 23.40
N HIS A 378 9.68 -12.59 22.83
CA HIS A 378 9.38 -11.19 22.49
C HIS A 378 8.01 -10.74 23.04
N LEU A 379 8.01 -9.62 23.75
CA LEU A 379 6.79 -9.03 24.33
C LEU A 379 5.80 -8.54 23.26
N PHE A 380 6.32 -7.89 22.23
CA PHE A 380 5.55 -7.37 21.11
C PHE A 380 5.79 -8.23 19.88
N LEU A 381 4.75 -8.93 19.45
CA LEU A 381 4.75 -9.76 18.26
C LEU A 381 3.76 -9.23 17.23
N PRO A 382 4.03 -9.43 15.93
CA PRO A 382 3.01 -9.28 14.92
C PRO A 382 1.78 -10.12 15.32
N PRO A 383 0.55 -9.55 15.32
CA PRO A 383 -0.62 -10.28 15.84
C PRO A 383 -0.93 -11.60 15.11
N CYS A 384 -0.48 -11.77 13.87
CA CYS A 384 -0.62 -13.02 13.11
C CYS A 384 0.21 -14.19 13.68
N VAL A 385 1.17 -13.92 14.55
CA VAL A 385 2.05 -14.93 15.18
C VAL A 385 1.45 -15.49 16.48
N LYS A 386 0.51 -14.74 17.10
CA LYS A 386 -0.09 -15.14 18.39
C LYS A 386 -1.02 -16.36 18.27
N SER A 387 -1.67 -16.54 17.11
CA SER A 387 -2.64 -17.60 16.90
C SER A 387 -1.96 -18.96 16.67
N ARG A 388 -2.27 -19.93 17.53
CA ARG A 388 -1.85 -21.32 17.32
C ARG A 388 -2.53 -21.88 16.08
N LYS A 389 -1.76 -22.21 15.04
CA LYS A 389 -2.27 -23.01 13.92
C LYS A 389 -2.49 -24.44 14.42
N ARG A 390 -3.62 -25.06 14.07
CA ARG A 390 -3.82 -26.49 14.33
C ARG A 390 -2.68 -27.25 13.65
N GLN A 391 -2.00 -28.09 14.41
CA GLN A 391 -0.93 -28.94 13.86
C GLN A 391 -1.57 -29.81 12.78
N ARG A 392 -0.99 -29.80 11.58
CA ARG A 392 -1.26 -30.86 10.61
C ARG A 392 -0.85 -32.15 11.31
N VAL A 393 -1.75 -33.14 11.37
CA VAL A 393 -1.40 -34.51 11.81
C VAL A 393 -0.04 -34.85 11.20
N ASP A 394 0.90 -35.29 12.03
CA ASP A 394 2.27 -35.57 11.59
C ASP A 394 2.20 -36.39 10.31
N VAL A 395 2.74 -35.83 9.23
CA VAL A 395 2.68 -36.46 7.92
C VAL A 395 3.44 -37.77 8.08
N PRO A 396 2.79 -38.94 7.91
CA PRO A 396 3.49 -40.20 7.98
C PRO A 396 4.63 -40.18 6.96
N GLN A 397 5.77 -40.78 7.30
CA GLN A 397 6.87 -40.88 6.35
C GLN A 397 6.36 -41.59 5.09
N LEU A 398 6.32 -40.86 3.98
CA LEU A 398 5.85 -41.37 2.70
C LEU A 398 6.99 -42.17 2.07
N GLU A 399 6.91 -43.49 2.17
CA GLU A 399 7.75 -44.41 1.39
C GLU A 399 7.12 -44.61 0.01
N VAL A 400 7.18 -43.57 -0.81
CA VAL A 400 6.68 -43.59 -2.20
C VAL A 400 7.87 -43.34 -3.12
N THR A 401 8.21 -44.36 -3.90
CA THR A 401 9.27 -44.43 -4.90
C THR A 401 8.78 -44.03 -6.29
N GLY A 402 7.49 -44.19 -6.59
CA GLY A 402 6.87 -43.88 -7.88
C GLY A 402 6.87 -45.04 -8.88
N ASP A 403 7.52 -46.15 -8.52
CA ASP A 403 7.58 -47.39 -9.31
C ASP A 403 6.69 -48.49 -8.70
N GLU A 404 5.77 -48.12 -7.79
CA GLU A 404 4.84 -49.07 -7.19
C GLU A 404 3.85 -49.62 -8.22
N ASP A 405 3.59 -50.92 -8.16
CA ASP A 405 2.55 -51.56 -8.97
C ASP A 405 1.17 -51.04 -8.57
N ILE A 406 0.47 -50.42 -9.53
CA ILE A 406 -0.91 -49.96 -9.35
C ILE A 406 -1.84 -51.12 -9.71
N SER A 407 -2.62 -51.60 -8.74
CA SER A 407 -3.57 -52.69 -8.96
C SER A 407 -4.75 -52.26 -9.83
N ASP A 408 -5.28 -53.18 -10.63
CA ASP A 408 -6.47 -52.92 -11.45
C ASP A 408 -7.67 -52.48 -10.58
N SER A 409 -7.79 -52.99 -9.34
CA SER A 409 -8.83 -52.56 -8.40
C SER A 409 -8.71 -51.09 -7.99
N GLU A 410 -7.49 -50.56 -7.87
CA GLU A 410 -7.29 -49.13 -7.60
C GLU A 410 -7.71 -48.30 -8.82
N ILE A 411 -7.36 -48.74 -10.03
CA ILE A 411 -7.75 -48.07 -11.29
C ILE A 411 -9.28 -48.09 -11.46
N GLU A 412 -9.91 -49.24 -11.22
CA GLU A 412 -11.36 -49.43 -11.34
C GLU A 412 -12.15 -48.53 -10.38
N SER A 413 -11.58 -48.16 -9.22
CA SER A 413 -12.23 -47.23 -8.28
C SER A 413 -12.49 -45.84 -8.88
N TYR A 414 -11.72 -45.43 -9.88
CA TYR A 414 -11.91 -44.16 -10.60
C TYR A 414 -12.87 -44.28 -11.80
N ILE A 415 -13.23 -45.50 -12.20
CA ILE A 415 -14.11 -45.77 -13.34
C ILE A 415 -15.56 -45.87 -12.84
N ARG A 416 -16.43 -45.00 -13.36
CA ARG A 416 -17.85 -45.05 -13.04
C ARG A 416 -18.45 -46.40 -13.41
N SER A 417 -19.23 -46.94 -12.49
CA SER A 417 -19.98 -48.17 -12.73
C SER A 417 -21.03 -47.98 -13.85
N PRO A 418 -21.43 -49.07 -14.54
CA PRO A 418 -22.46 -49.00 -15.57
C PRO A 418 -23.81 -48.45 -15.07
N GLY A 419 -24.11 -48.64 -13.78
CA GLY A 419 -25.29 -48.08 -13.12
C GLY A 419 -25.22 -46.56 -12.98
N GLU A 420 -24.08 -46.05 -12.51
CA GLU A 420 -23.83 -44.60 -12.39
C GLU A 420 -23.84 -43.90 -13.75
N VAL A 421 -23.31 -44.54 -14.79
CA VAL A 421 -23.36 -44.01 -16.16
C VAL A 421 -24.79 -43.84 -16.65
N LYS A 422 -25.66 -44.84 -16.42
CA LYS A 422 -27.08 -44.77 -16.81
C LYS A 422 -27.82 -43.67 -16.05
N LEU A 423 -27.58 -43.54 -14.75
CA LEU A 423 -28.15 -42.48 -13.92
C LEU A 423 -27.69 -41.10 -14.39
N PHE A 424 -26.40 -40.93 -14.67
CA PHE A 424 -25.84 -39.68 -15.19
C PHE A 424 -26.44 -39.30 -16.55
N GLN A 425 -26.56 -40.26 -17.48
CA GLN A 425 -27.18 -40.03 -18.78
C GLN A 425 -28.66 -39.66 -18.67
N LYS A 426 -29.39 -40.26 -17.73
CA LYS A 426 -30.79 -39.92 -17.46
C LYS A 426 -30.90 -38.48 -16.94
N ALA A 427 -30.12 -38.14 -15.91
CA ALA A 427 -30.09 -36.79 -15.35
C ALA A 427 -29.71 -35.73 -16.42
N GLN A 428 -28.73 -36.03 -17.29
CA GLN A 428 -28.33 -35.13 -18.37
C GLN A 428 -29.42 -34.91 -19.43
N LYS A 429 -30.23 -35.94 -19.71
CA LYS A 429 -31.37 -35.83 -20.64
C LYS A 429 -32.49 -34.98 -20.06
N GLU A 430 -32.81 -35.17 -18.77
CA GLU A 430 -33.80 -34.37 -18.06
C GLU A 430 -33.38 -32.89 -17.98
N LEU A 431 -32.10 -32.61 -17.75
CA LEU A 431 -31.55 -31.24 -17.68
C LEU A 431 -31.49 -30.51 -19.02
N LYS A 432 -31.56 -31.24 -20.15
CA LYS A 432 -31.65 -30.67 -21.51
C LYS A 432 -33.10 -30.44 -21.96
N GLN A 433 -34.06 -31.05 -21.27
CA GLN A 433 -35.48 -30.96 -21.56
C GLN A 433 -36.20 -29.93 -20.67
N ALA A 434 -35.63 -29.62 -19.51
CA ALA A 434 -35.90 -28.40 -18.75
C ALA A 434 -35.20 -27.19 -19.39
#